data_AF-A0A022VTT1-F1
#
_entry.id   AF-A0A022VTT1-F1
#
_cell.length_a   1.000
_cell.length_b   1.000
_cell.length_c   1.000
_cell.angle_alpha   90.00
_cell.angle_beta   90.00
_cell.angle_gamma   90.00
#
_symmetry.space_group_name_H-M   'P 1'
#
loop_
_entity.id
_entity.type
_entity.pdbx_description
1 polymer ?
#
loop_
_entity_poly.entity_id
_entity_poly.type
_entity_poly.pdbx_seq_one_letter_code
_entity_poly.pdbx_strand_id
1 'polypeptide(L)'
;MAITILPPTFDDFRNTVRDAQDSDEDMDMGDENRPAKRARLSGITDTIVTPGEIITDDPQWMRGHGTFTPAVPATTNIIATVAGTVLKTNKLLSVYPLRARYTPEIGDLVVGRIVEVQSKRWKVDVSAPLLAQLPLSAINLPGGILRKRTAADELQIRSFFNEGDLLVAEVQTVHGDGAASLHTRSLKYGKLRNGLFLAVSGMGGGSGTARGTGVVRSRRQVWTIETAYGGPIDVILGVNGYIWISKHVRDPSEEDSSGSKSKVSFTRLEDMVSTSMYSSQNDNIPLATRKEITRIAGCIRVLVEGGVKVDQETVMKAYEASLALDDEEEDSDIEGDDGQGSTRKEGRYYLGGEKASRLIATVLSRGS
;
A
#
# COMPACT_ATOMS: atom_id res chain seq x y z
N MET A 1 26.46 14.28 25.86
CA MET A 1 27.12 12.97 25.82
C MET A 1 26.51 12.19 24.66
N ALA A 2 27.30 11.83 23.66
CA ALA A 2 26.81 11.08 22.51
C ALA A 2 26.66 9.60 22.92
N ILE A 3 25.50 9.01 22.63
CA ILE A 3 25.26 7.59 22.86
C ILE A 3 25.94 6.82 21.73
N THR A 4 27.01 6.10 22.05
CA THR A 4 27.70 5.19 21.13
C THR A 4 27.03 3.82 21.22
N ILE A 5 26.33 3.40 20.18
CA ILE A 5 25.73 2.06 20.11
C ILE A 5 26.84 1.09 19.67
N LEU A 6 27.22 0.18 20.55
CA LEU A 6 28.18 -0.89 20.25
C LEU A 6 27.50 -2.00 19.41
N PRO A 7 28.22 -2.65 18.49
CA PRO A 7 27.71 -3.81 17.77
C PRO A 7 27.49 -4.99 18.73
N PRO A 8 26.51 -5.88 18.46
CA PRO A 8 26.23 -7.02 19.32
C PRO A 8 27.42 -7.99 19.33
N THR A 9 27.86 -8.36 20.52
CA THR A 9 28.87 -9.42 20.74
C THR A 9 28.18 -10.78 20.73
N PHE A 10 28.68 -11.70 19.90
CA PHE A 10 28.20 -13.08 19.87
C PHE A 10 28.97 -13.90 20.91
N ASP A 11 28.27 -14.36 21.96
CA ASP A 11 28.78 -15.45 22.81
C ASP A 11 28.43 -16.78 22.15
N ASP A 12 29.46 -17.57 21.85
CA ASP A 12 29.33 -18.92 21.29
C ASP A 12 28.68 -19.86 22.33
N PHE A 13 27.35 -19.98 22.30
CA PHE A 13 26.64 -21.02 23.02
C PHE A 13 26.92 -22.39 22.39
N ARG A 14 27.99 -23.05 22.87
CA ARG A 14 28.22 -24.48 22.65
C ARG A 14 27.12 -25.27 23.37
N ASN A 15 26.16 -25.74 22.58
CA ASN A 15 25.05 -26.57 23.05
C ASN A 15 25.59 -27.99 23.39
N THR A 16 25.76 -28.29 24.68
CA THR A 16 26.07 -29.65 25.16
C THR A 16 24.77 -30.45 25.22
N VAL A 17 24.44 -31.17 24.15
CA VAL A 17 23.39 -32.19 24.20
C VAL A 17 24.04 -33.53 24.56
N ARG A 18 23.53 -34.11 25.65
CA ARG A 18 23.94 -35.38 26.25
C ARG A 18 23.64 -36.55 25.32
N ASP A 19 24.60 -37.46 25.21
CA ASP A 19 24.51 -38.76 24.54
C ASP A 19 23.39 -39.63 25.13
N ALA A 20 22.53 -40.14 24.25
CA ALA A 20 21.78 -41.37 24.48
C ALA A 20 22.30 -42.39 23.47
N GLN A 21 22.94 -43.42 24.01
CA GLN A 21 23.46 -44.58 23.31
C GLN A 21 22.30 -45.39 22.72
N ASP A 22 22.43 -45.81 21.47
CA ASP A 22 22.05 -47.17 21.08
C ASP A 22 22.91 -47.64 19.92
N SER A 23 23.34 -48.89 20.06
CA SER A 23 24.28 -49.62 19.23
C SER A 23 23.57 -50.28 18.04
N ASP A 24 24.20 -50.28 16.86
CA ASP A 24 24.77 -51.49 16.26
C ASP A 24 25.40 -51.21 14.88
N GLU A 25 26.26 -52.15 14.51
CA GLU A 25 27.38 -52.12 13.58
C GLU A 25 27.01 -51.99 12.09
N ASP A 26 27.80 -51.22 11.35
CA ASP A 26 28.42 -51.67 10.09
C ASP A 26 29.59 -50.73 9.71
N MET A 27 30.80 -51.28 9.63
CA MET A 27 32.03 -50.57 9.24
C MET A 27 32.15 -50.52 7.71
N ASP A 28 32.06 -49.33 7.12
CA ASP A 28 32.67 -49.04 5.82
C ASP A 28 33.71 -47.92 5.97
N MET A 29 34.97 -48.27 5.68
CA MET A 29 36.14 -47.41 5.80
C MET A 29 36.27 -46.58 4.51
N GLY A 30 35.86 -45.31 4.57
CA GLY A 30 35.98 -44.39 3.44
C GLY A 30 35.98 -42.90 3.82
N ASP A 31 37.19 -42.42 4.11
CA ASP A 31 37.68 -41.02 4.04
C ASP A 31 37.12 -39.95 5.00
N GLU A 32 38.04 -39.29 5.69
CA GLU A 32 37.82 -38.42 6.85
C GLU A 32 37.32 -37.00 6.49
N ASN A 33 36.40 -36.51 7.32
CA ASN A 33 36.26 -35.10 7.74
C ASN A 33 35.89 -34.01 6.71
N ARG A 34 34.59 -33.88 6.41
CA ARG A 34 33.91 -32.56 6.38
C ARG A 34 32.45 -32.68 6.84
N PRO A 35 32.01 -31.97 7.91
CA PRO A 35 30.59 -31.96 8.29
C PRO A 35 29.78 -31.18 7.24
N ALA A 36 29.06 -31.92 6.40
CA ALA A 36 28.10 -31.38 5.44
C ALA A 36 26.82 -30.92 6.16
N LYS A 37 26.89 -29.79 6.87
CA LYS A 37 25.72 -29.01 7.31
C LYS A 37 25.70 -27.62 6.67
N ARG A 38 26.06 -27.54 5.38
CA ARG A 38 25.70 -26.38 4.54
C ARG A 38 24.54 -26.79 3.65
N ALA A 39 23.36 -26.26 3.97
CA ALA A 39 22.22 -26.30 3.06
C ALA A 39 22.68 -25.69 1.73
N ARG A 40 22.74 -26.53 0.70
CA ARG A 40 23.03 -26.07 -0.67
C ARG A 40 21.96 -25.05 -1.03
N LEU A 41 22.39 -23.85 -1.41
CA LEU A 41 21.57 -22.70 -1.76
C LEU A 41 20.83 -22.88 -3.11
N SER A 42 20.47 -24.10 -3.48
CA SER A 42 19.92 -24.50 -4.78
C SER A 42 18.52 -25.12 -4.71
N GLY A 43 17.88 -25.14 -3.53
CA GLY A 43 16.60 -25.86 -3.37
C GLY A 43 15.50 -25.18 -2.56
N ILE A 44 15.70 -23.98 -2.03
CA ILE A 44 14.68 -23.35 -1.18
C ILE A 44 14.54 -21.87 -1.54
N THR A 45 13.55 -21.56 -2.38
CA THR A 45 13.09 -20.20 -2.68
C THR A 45 12.30 -19.56 -1.52
N ASP A 46 12.17 -20.26 -0.38
CA ASP A 46 11.31 -19.91 0.76
C ASP A 46 12.00 -20.10 2.13
N THR A 47 13.34 -19.96 2.20
CA THR A 47 14.02 -19.96 3.51
C THR A 47 13.77 -18.63 4.18
N ILE A 48 13.00 -18.67 5.27
CA ILE A 48 12.92 -17.55 6.20
C ILE A 48 14.25 -17.49 6.95
N VAL A 49 14.92 -16.35 6.84
CA VAL A 49 16.14 -16.04 7.58
C VAL A 49 15.83 -15.16 8.77
N THR A 50 16.68 -15.27 9.79
CA THR A 50 16.61 -14.44 10.99
C THR A 50 17.74 -13.42 11.03
N PRO A 51 17.57 -12.27 11.73
CA PRO A 51 18.64 -11.31 11.88
C PRO A 51 19.89 -11.94 12.50
N GLY A 52 21.06 -11.73 11.90
CA GLY A 52 22.33 -12.32 12.32
C GLY A 52 22.70 -13.62 11.61
N GLU A 53 21.80 -14.20 10.82
CA GLU A 53 22.05 -15.41 10.04
C GLU A 53 22.92 -15.10 8.81
N ILE A 54 23.93 -15.95 8.56
CA ILE A 54 24.80 -15.85 7.40
C ILE A 54 24.08 -16.45 6.18
N ILE A 55 23.83 -15.63 5.16
CA ILE A 55 23.11 -16.03 3.95
C ILE A 55 24.06 -16.68 2.93
N THR A 56 25.23 -16.07 2.72
CA THR A 56 26.27 -16.60 1.82
C THR A 56 27.63 -16.04 2.18
N ASP A 57 28.69 -16.78 1.84
CA ASP A 57 30.09 -16.37 2.00
C ASP A 57 30.74 -15.98 0.66
N ASP A 58 30.00 -16.13 -0.45
CA ASP A 58 30.51 -15.91 -1.80
C ASP A 58 30.60 -14.40 -2.11
N PRO A 59 31.79 -13.84 -2.38
CA PRO A 59 31.98 -12.41 -2.63
C PRO A 59 31.44 -11.95 -4.00
N GLN A 60 30.97 -12.88 -4.84
CA GLN A 60 30.38 -12.56 -6.15
C GLN A 60 29.00 -11.91 -6.02
N TRP A 61 28.33 -12.07 -4.88
CA TRP A 61 27.02 -11.47 -4.63
C TRP A 61 27.13 -10.03 -4.18
N MET A 62 26.31 -9.17 -4.77
CA MET A 62 26.13 -7.80 -4.32
C MET A 62 25.09 -7.77 -3.20
N ARG A 63 25.39 -6.99 -2.15
CA ARG A 63 24.45 -6.75 -1.05
C ARG A 63 23.32 -5.82 -1.48
N GLY A 64 22.09 -6.22 -1.19
CA GLY A 64 20.89 -5.41 -1.30
C GLY A 64 20.31 -5.05 0.07
N HIS A 65 19.08 -4.56 0.07
CA HIS A 65 18.35 -4.23 1.29
C HIS A 65 18.20 -5.45 2.21
N GLY A 66 18.19 -5.22 3.53
CA GLY A 66 18.03 -6.29 4.51
C GLY A 66 19.27 -7.17 4.72
N THR A 67 20.41 -6.79 4.13
CA THR A 67 21.69 -7.49 4.28
C THR A 67 22.80 -6.53 4.68
N PHE A 68 23.79 -7.01 5.42
CA PHE A 68 25.01 -6.27 5.69
C PHE A 68 26.23 -7.20 5.61
N THR A 69 27.39 -6.61 5.34
CA THR A 69 28.69 -7.28 5.38
C THR A 69 29.48 -6.67 6.52
N PRO A 70 29.90 -7.44 7.53
CA PRO A 70 30.76 -6.93 8.61
C PRO A 70 32.02 -6.29 8.03
N ALA A 71 32.32 -5.06 8.44
CA ALA A 71 33.56 -4.40 8.04
C ALA A 71 34.75 -4.92 8.85
N VAL A 72 34.50 -5.43 10.06
CA VAL A 72 35.52 -5.93 10.99
C VAL A 72 34.94 -7.15 11.73
N PRO A 73 35.55 -8.34 11.64
CA PRO A 73 36.64 -8.73 10.74
C PRO A 73 36.23 -8.65 9.26
N ALA A 74 37.21 -8.52 8.36
CA ALA A 74 36.99 -8.45 6.90
C ALA A 74 36.58 -9.82 6.34
N THR A 75 35.37 -10.25 6.65
CA THR A 75 34.76 -11.48 6.13
C THR A 75 33.94 -11.18 4.87
N THR A 76 33.91 -12.11 3.92
CA THR A 76 33.05 -12.04 2.73
C THR A 76 31.61 -12.48 3.01
N ASN A 77 31.27 -12.66 4.28
CA ASN A 77 29.99 -13.18 4.73
C ASN A 77 28.91 -12.09 4.62
N ILE A 78 27.85 -12.39 3.89
CA ILE A 78 26.65 -11.57 3.81
C ILE A 78 25.68 -12.06 4.87
N ILE A 79 25.35 -11.18 5.82
CA ILE A 79 24.52 -11.48 6.98
C ILE A 79 23.17 -10.78 6.84
N ALA A 80 22.07 -11.44 7.24
CA ALA A 80 20.74 -10.86 7.28
C ALA A 80 20.60 -9.84 8.43
N THR A 81 20.01 -8.67 8.16
CA THR A 81 19.66 -7.68 9.20
C THR A 81 18.21 -7.76 9.64
N VAL A 82 17.33 -8.36 8.82
CA VAL A 82 15.89 -8.41 9.05
C VAL A 82 15.38 -9.85 8.96
N ALA A 83 14.30 -10.14 9.69
CA ALA A 83 13.61 -11.42 9.59
C ALA A 83 12.74 -11.42 8.33
N GLY A 84 12.97 -12.38 7.43
CA GLY A 84 12.37 -12.29 6.10
C GLY A 84 12.78 -13.42 5.16
N THR A 85 12.32 -13.35 3.93
CA THR A 85 12.69 -14.30 2.88
C THR A 85 13.83 -13.75 2.05
N VAL A 86 14.79 -14.60 1.68
CA VAL A 86 15.90 -14.20 0.81
C VAL A 86 15.43 -14.06 -0.64
N LEU A 87 15.57 -12.87 -1.20
CA LEU A 87 15.32 -12.56 -2.60
C LEU A 87 16.63 -12.44 -3.38
N LYS A 88 16.74 -13.27 -4.42
CA LYS A 88 17.87 -13.28 -5.35
C LYS A 88 17.44 -12.66 -6.67
N THR A 89 17.94 -11.45 -6.96
CA THR A 89 17.67 -10.76 -8.22
C THR A 89 18.97 -10.60 -8.99
N ASN A 90 19.20 -11.45 -9.99
CA ASN A 90 20.46 -11.53 -10.72
C ASN A 90 21.64 -11.80 -9.77
N LYS A 91 22.55 -10.82 -9.61
CA LYS A 91 23.68 -10.87 -8.67
C LYS A 91 23.42 -10.11 -7.37
N LEU A 92 22.21 -9.56 -7.17
CA LEU A 92 21.82 -8.82 -5.98
C LEU A 92 21.12 -9.77 -5.00
N LEU A 93 21.64 -9.84 -3.79
CA LEU A 93 21.07 -10.60 -2.69
C LEU A 93 20.40 -9.64 -1.71
N SER A 94 19.11 -9.78 -1.50
CA SER A 94 18.35 -8.94 -0.55
C SER A 94 17.49 -9.81 0.35
N VAL A 95 17.18 -9.32 1.54
CA VAL A 95 16.22 -9.97 2.44
C VAL A 95 14.97 -9.12 2.49
N TYR A 96 13.85 -9.74 2.15
CA TYR A 96 12.56 -9.10 2.17
C TYR A 96 11.87 -9.34 3.51
N PRO A 97 11.66 -8.28 4.32
CA PRO A 97 11.13 -8.43 5.67
C PRO A 97 9.67 -8.92 5.65
N LEU A 98 9.27 -9.66 6.67
CA LEU A 98 7.88 -10.11 6.82
C LEU A 98 6.88 -8.95 7.00
N ARG A 99 7.34 -7.83 7.56
CA ARG A 99 6.58 -6.60 7.73
C ARG A 99 7.50 -5.40 7.56
N ALA A 100 7.12 -4.47 6.69
CA ALA A 100 7.80 -3.20 6.51
C ALA A 100 6.80 -2.05 6.40
N ARG A 101 7.31 -0.83 6.63
CA ARG A 101 6.60 0.39 6.23
C ARG A 101 6.76 0.59 4.73
N TYR A 102 5.89 1.43 4.16
CA TYR A 102 5.99 1.83 2.77
C TYR A 102 7.36 2.49 2.50
N THR A 103 8.07 1.97 1.51
CA THR A 103 9.32 2.56 0.99
C THR A 103 8.98 3.31 -0.29
N PRO A 104 9.09 4.64 -0.33
CA PRO A 104 8.67 5.40 -1.49
C PRO A 104 9.55 5.11 -2.70
N GLU A 105 8.92 4.82 -3.84
CA GLU A 105 9.57 4.73 -5.14
C GLU A 105 9.13 5.87 -6.06
N ILE A 106 9.99 6.23 -7.00
CA ILE A 106 9.70 7.29 -7.97
C ILE A 106 8.52 6.87 -8.86
N GLY A 107 7.56 7.77 -9.02
CA GLY A 107 6.35 7.55 -9.82
C GLY A 107 5.26 6.72 -9.13
N ASP A 108 5.36 6.49 -7.83
CA ASP A 108 4.27 5.91 -7.05
C ASP A 108 3.17 6.93 -6.82
N LEU A 109 1.91 6.52 -7.01
CA LEU A 109 0.76 7.30 -6.57
C LEU A 109 0.47 6.99 -5.10
N VAL A 110 0.39 8.04 -4.31
CA VAL A 110 0.19 7.94 -2.87
C VAL A 110 -0.91 8.87 -2.40
N VAL A 111 -1.67 8.40 -1.42
CA VAL A 111 -2.58 9.24 -0.65
C VAL A 111 -1.85 9.65 0.62
N GLY A 112 -1.96 10.90 1.04
CA GLY A 112 -1.28 11.40 2.22
C GLY A 112 -2.11 12.40 3.01
N ARG A 113 -1.75 12.57 4.29
CA ARG A 113 -2.35 13.55 5.19
C ARG A 113 -1.34 14.65 5.53
N ILE A 114 -1.74 15.92 5.44
CA ILE A 114 -0.87 17.02 5.83
C ILE A 114 -0.72 17.04 7.35
N VAL A 115 0.52 17.00 7.83
CA VAL A 115 0.85 17.01 9.26
C VAL A 115 1.18 18.43 9.71
N GLU A 116 2.02 19.12 8.96
CA GLU A 116 2.43 20.50 9.27
C GLU A 116 2.60 21.33 8.01
N VAL A 117 2.30 22.62 8.14
CA VAL A 117 2.50 23.64 7.11
C VAL A 117 3.72 24.48 7.47
N GLN A 118 4.73 24.49 6.60
CA GLN A 118 5.90 25.38 6.71
C GLN A 118 5.80 26.52 5.69
N SER A 119 6.73 27.47 5.71
CA SER A 119 6.69 28.66 4.83
C SER A 119 6.72 28.35 3.33
N LYS A 120 7.37 27.26 2.91
CA LYS A 120 7.55 26.92 1.49
C LYS A 120 7.18 25.47 1.13
N ARG A 121 6.77 24.68 2.12
CA ARG A 121 6.49 23.26 1.95
C ARG A 121 5.48 22.77 2.98
N TRP A 122 4.77 21.72 2.64
CA TRP A 122 3.98 20.92 3.57
C TRP A 122 4.75 19.64 3.91
N LYS A 123 4.66 19.20 5.16
CA LYS A 123 5.00 17.80 5.47
C LYS A 123 3.75 16.96 5.40
N VAL A 124 3.86 15.84 4.70
CA VAL A 124 2.75 14.92 4.44
C VAL A 124 3.11 13.56 5.04
N ASP A 125 2.20 13.00 5.82
CA ASP A 125 2.26 11.61 6.25
C ASP A 125 1.78 10.70 5.11
N VAL A 126 2.65 9.77 4.74
CA VAL A 126 2.46 8.83 3.62
C VAL A 126 2.70 7.39 4.11
N SER A 127 2.60 7.11 5.41
CA SER A 127 2.91 5.80 6.02
C SER A 127 4.37 5.30 5.84
N ALA A 128 5.25 6.16 5.32
CA ALA A 128 6.68 5.91 5.19
C ALA A 128 7.44 6.14 6.53
N PRO A 129 8.70 5.67 6.66
CA PRO A 129 9.51 5.95 7.84
C PRO A 129 9.75 7.44 8.12
N LEU A 130 9.79 8.25 7.06
CA LEU A 130 9.98 9.70 7.12
C LEU A 130 8.77 10.41 6.52
N LEU A 131 8.47 11.61 7.04
CA LEU A 131 7.45 12.47 6.46
C LEU A 131 7.90 12.95 5.08
N ALA A 132 7.01 12.82 4.10
CA ALA A 132 7.26 13.31 2.76
C ALA A 132 7.13 14.84 2.72
N GLN A 133 7.80 15.45 1.76
CA GLN A 133 7.77 16.90 1.56
C GLN A 133 6.99 17.22 0.29
N LEU A 134 5.97 18.06 0.40
CA LEU A 134 5.29 18.65 -0.75
C LEU A 134 5.75 20.12 -0.82
N PRO A 135 6.69 20.48 -1.69
CA PRO A 135 7.07 21.87 -1.84
C PRO A 135 5.93 22.65 -2.48
N LEU A 136 5.74 23.92 -2.10
CA LEU A 136 4.88 24.86 -2.83
C LEU A 136 5.22 24.79 -4.32
N SER A 137 6.53 24.64 -4.60
CA SER A 137 7.19 24.04 -5.78
C SER A 137 6.37 23.27 -6.81
N ALA A 138 5.58 22.36 -6.27
CA ALA A 138 5.13 21.17 -6.98
C ALA A 138 3.60 21.06 -7.03
N ILE A 139 2.89 22.08 -6.55
CA ILE A 139 1.44 22.18 -6.64
C ILE A 139 0.99 23.07 -7.81
N ASN A 140 -0.24 22.85 -8.26
CA ASN A 140 -0.91 23.67 -9.26
C ASN A 140 -1.57 24.87 -8.58
N LEU A 141 -1.12 26.09 -8.85
CA LEU A 141 -1.77 27.27 -8.30
C LEU A 141 -3.15 27.47 -8.97
N PRO A 142 -4.14 28.00 -8.24
CA PRO A 142 -5.41 28.38 -8.83
C PRO A 142 -5.18 29.42 -9.92
N GLY A 143 -5.82 29.22 -11.06
CA GLY A 143 -5.66 30.08 -12.23
C GLY A 143 -5.05 29.40 -13.47
N GLY A 144 -4.67 28.12 -13.41
CA GLY A 144 -4.15 27.31 -14.55
C GLY A 144 -2.83 27.80 -15.19
N ILE A 145 -2.40 29.03 -14.91
CA ILE A 145 -1.28 29.69 -15.55
C ILE A 145 0.00 29.37 -14.77
N LEU A 146 1.03 28.90 -15.49
CA LEU A 146 2.42 28.89 -15.01
C LEU A 146 2.90 30.33 -14.79
N ARG A 147 2.52 30.93 -13.66
CA ARG A 147 3.06 32.22 -13.20
C ARG A 147 4.25 32.02 -12.29
N LYS A 148 5.19 32.96 -12.28
CA LYS A 148 6.27 32.99 -11.28
C LYS A 148 5.62 33.07 -9.91
N ARG A 149 5.97 32.13 -9.02
CA ARG A 149 5.45 32.11 -7.65
C ARG A 149 5.88 33.38 -6.93
N THR A 150 4.91 34.01 -6.29
CA THR A 150 5.10 35.28 -5.60
C THR A 150 5.20 35.05 -4.10
N ALA A 151 5.80 36.00 -3.38
CA ALA A 151 5.84 35.95 -1.91
C ALA A 151 4.43 35.97 -1.27
N ALA A 152 3.42 36.46 -2.00
CA ALA A 152 2.02 36.41 -1.57
C ALA A 152 1.50 34.96 -1.49
N ASP A 153 1.90 34.09 -2.43
CA ASP A 153 1.51 32.68 -2.42
C ASP A 153 2.14 31.92 -1.23
N GLU A 154 3.33 32.33 -0.78
CA GLU A 154 3.98 31.81 0.44
C GLU A 154 3.18 32.20 1.70
N LEU A 155 2.61 33.41 1.75
CA LEU A 155 1.78 33.87 2.86
C LEU A 155 0.42 33.16 2.87
N GLN A 156 -0.15 32.91 1.70
CA GLN A 156 -1.42 32.21 1.51
C GLN A 156 -1.26 30.67 1.47
N ILE A 157 -0.13 30.11 1.90
CA ILE A 157 0.12 28.67 1.78
C ILE A 157 -0.96 27.80 2.48
N ARG A 158 -1.53 28.31 3.57
CA ARG A 158 -2.62 27.66 4.32
C ARG A 158 -3.96 27.65 3.57
N SER A 159 -4.18 28.53 2.58
CA SER A 159 -5.44 28.50 1.82
C SER A 159 -5.53 27.33 0.84
N PHE A 160 -4.40 26.73 0.46
CA PHE A 160 -4.38 25.55 -0.41
C PHE A 160 -4.59 24.27 0.41
N PHE A 161 -3.83 24.15 1.49
CA PHE A 161 -3.66 22.92 2.24
C PHE A 161 -3.43 23.27 3.71
N ASN A 162 -4.36 22.83 4.55
CA ASN A 162 -4.31 22.97 6.00
C ASN A 162 -3.87 21.66 6.67
N GLU A 163 -3.45 21.74 7.93
CA GLU A 163 -3.17 20.56 8.73
C GLU A 163 -4.39 19.65 8.82
N GLY A 164 -4.19 18.36 8.61
CA GLY A 164 -5.24 17.33 8.60
C GLY A 164 -5.90 17.08 7.24
N ASP A 165 -5.66 17.95 6.24
CA ASP A 165 -6.19 17.73 4.89
C ASP A 165 -5.59 16.47 4.26
N LEU A 166 -6.42 15.74 3.50
CA LEU A 166 -6.01 14.58 2.71
C LEU A 166 -5.79 15.00 1.26
N LEU A 167 -4.76 14.43 0.64
CA LEU A 167 -4.43 14.71 -0.76
C LEU A 167 -3.92 13.46 -1.47
N VAL A 168 -4.06 13.48 -2.79
CA VAL A 168 -3.40 12.53 -3.70
C VAL A 168 -2.19 13.24 -4.31
N ALA A 169 -1.04 12.57 -4.28
CA ALA A 169 0.16 13.06 -4.91
C ALA A 169 0.96 11.90 -5.53
N GLU A 170 1.87 12.27 -6.41
CA GLU A 170 2.84 11.35 -6.99
C GLU A 170 4.23 11.64 -6.41
N VAL A 171 5.01 10.58 -6.20
CA VAL A 171 6.40 10.69 -5.73
C VAL A 171 7.29 11.17 -6.88
N GLN A 172 7.77 12.41 -6.78
CA GLN A 172 8.63 13.02 -7.79
C GLN A 172 10.06 12.48 -7.72
N THR A 173 10.62 12.52 -6.51
CA THR A 173 12.01 12.18 -6.23
C THR A 173 12.11 11.61 -4.82
N VAL A 174 13.10 10.75 -4.61
CA VAL A 174 13.45 10.24 -3.30
C VAL A 174 14.86 10.75 -2.98
N HIS A 175 15.01 11.39 -1.83
CA HIS A 175 16.29 11.94 -1.39
C HIS A 175 17.20 10.83 -0.83
N GLY A 176 18.49 11.11 -0.68
CA GLY A 176 19.47 10.13 -0.20
C GLY A 176 19.24 9.64 1.24
N ASP A 177 18.47 10.39 2.03
CA ASP A 177 18.00 10.01 3.37
C ASP A 177 16.73 9.12 3.35
N GLY A 178 16.16 8.89 2.16
CA GLY A 178 14.90 8.15 1.97
C GLY A 178 13.64 9.01 2.07
N ALA A 179 13.76 10.33 2.24
CA ALA A 179 12.61 11.23 2.27
C ALA A 179 12.05 11.45 0.86
N ALA A 180 10.74 11.23 0.69
CA ALA A 180 10.06 11.46 -0.58
C ALA A 180 9.72 12.95 -0.79
N SER A 181 9.94 13.46 -2.01
CA SER A 181 9.37 14.71 -2.49
C SER A 181 8.15 14.42 -3.35
N LEU A 182 7.03 15.03 -3.02
CA LEU A 182 5.76 14.83 -3.71
C LEU A 182 5.47 15.94 -4.72
N HIS A 183 4.63 15.67 -5.71
CA HIS A 183 4.05 16.68 -6.59
C HIS A 183 2.57 16.40 -6.91
N THR A 184 1.83 17.46 -7.20
CA THR A 184 0.40 17.41 -7.59
C THR A 184 0.19 18.20 -8.88
N ARG A 185 1.07 17.99 -9.87
CA ARG A 185 1.02 18.71 -11.16
C ARG A 185 -0.12 18.28 -12.08
N SER A 186 -0.68 17.08 -11.88
CA SER A 186 -1.86 16.64 -12.63
C SER A 186 -3.13 17.23 -12.01
N LEU A 187 -4.11 17.60 -12.83
CA LEU A 187 -5.44 18.03 -12.37
C LEU A 187 -6.19 16.93 -11.61
N LYS A 188 -5.85 15.67 -11.87
CA LYS A 188 -6.39 14.50 -11.16
C LYS A 188 -5.86 14.40 -9.72
N TYR A 189 -4.81 15.14 -9.39
CA TYR A 189 -4.16 15.12 -8.08
C TYR A 189 -4.48 16.41 -7.34
N GLY A 190 -4.73 16.30 -6.05
CA GLY A 190 -5.14 17.44 -5.25
C GLY A 190 -5.79 17.02 -3.95
N LYS A 191 -6.56 17.95 -3.38
CA LYS A 191 -7.27 17.72 -2.12
C LYS A 191 -8.41 16.73 -2.32
N LEU A 192 -8.50 15.79 -1.39
CA LEU A 192 -9.54 14.76 -1.38
C LEU A 192 -10.78 15.24 -0.64
N ARG A 193 -11.95 15.02 -1.24
CA ARG A 193 -13.27 15.37 -0.69
C ARG A 193 -14.32 14.33 -1.07
N ASN A 194 -15.53 14.47 -0.51
CA ASN A 194 -16.70 13.67 -0.84
C ASN A 194 -16.54 12.15 -0.64
N GLY A 195 -15.74 11.73 0.34
CA GLY A 195 -15.35 10.33 0.45
C GLY A 195 -14.95 9.88 1.84
N LEU A 196 -14.46 8.64 1.86
CA LEU A 196 -14.02 7.90 3.03
C LEU A 196 -12.53 7.55 2.86
N PHE A 197 -11.78 7.79 3.92
CA PHE A 197 -10.39 7.34 4.04
C PHE A 197 -10.32 5.95 4.66
N LEU A 198 -9.49 5.09 4.08
CA LEU A 198 -9.17 3.78 4.61
C LEU A 198 -7.65 3.61 4.65
N ALA A 199 -7.10 3.34 5.83
CA ALA A 199 -5.71 2.94 5.98
C ALA A 199 -5.63 1.42 6.07
N VAL A 200 -4.86 0.82 5.17
CA VAL A 200 -4.60 -0.61 5.11
C VAL A 200 -3.16 -0.87 5.57
N SER A 201 -3.01 -1.72 6.57
CA SER A 201 -1.70 -2.24 6.98
C SER A 201 -1.31 -3.36 6.03
N GLY A 202 -0.61 -3.04 4.95
CA GLY A 202 -0.07 -4.02 4.00
C GLY A 202 1.24 -3.51 3.42
N MET A 203 2.10 -4.44 3.01
CA MET A 203 3.38 -4.11 2.39
C MET A 203 3.12 -3.71 0.94
N GLY A 204 2.66 -2.46 0.78
CA GLY A 204 2.43 -1.89 -0.54
C GLY A 204 3.74 -1.49 -1.20
N GLY A 205 3.94 -1.95 -2.44
CA GLY A 205 4.99 -1.44 -3.33
C GLY A 205 6.37 -2.13 -3.29
N GLY A 206 6.57 -3.22 -2.55
CA GLY A 206 7.83 -3.97 -2.63
C GLY A 206 7.88 -4.90 -3.85
N SER A 207 8.87 -4.68 -4.74
CA SER A 207 9.21 -5.51 -5.93
C SER A 207 9.73 -6.94 -5.59
N GLY A 208 9.25 -7.52 -4.49
CA GLY A 208 9.74 -8.75 -3.91
C GLY A 208 8.61 -9.73 -3.66
N THR A 209 8.66 -10.87 -4.35
CA THR A 209 7.70 -11.97 -4.43
C THR A 209 7.28 -12.64 -3.11
N ALA A 210 7.64 -12.10 -1.95
CA ALA A 210 7.22 -12.66 -0.66
C ALA A 210 5.92 -12.00 -0.19
N ARG A 211 4.83 -12.59 -0.69
CA ARG A 211 3.43 -12.38 -0.24
C ARG A 211 2.95 -10.94 -0.41
N GLY A 212 2.50 -10.66 -1.63
CA GLY A 212 1.80 -9.43 -2.05
C GLY A 212 0.54 -9.17 -1.23
N THR A 213 0.74 -8.71 -0.01
CA THR A 213 -0.30 -8.39 0.97
C THR A 213 -0.44 -6.87 1.02
N GLY A 214 -1.62 -6.36 0.68
CA GLY A 214 -1.87 -4.92 0.56
C GLY A 214 -1.94 -4.42 -0.88
N VAL A 215 -1.79 -3.10 -1.04
CA VAL A 215 -1.97 -2.43 -2.34
C VAL A 215 -0.77 -2.69 -3.25
N VAL A 216 -1.03 -3.36 -4.37
CA VAL A 216 0.02 -3.64 -5.37
C VAL A 216 0.10 -2.50 -6.37
N ARG A 217 1.33 -2.19 -6.80
CA ARG A 217 1.56 -1.24 -7.90
C ARG A 217 0.93 -1.80 -9.16
N SER A 218 -0.07 -1.11 -9.69
CA SER A 218 -0.81 -1.48 -10.90
C SER A 218 -0.78 -0.35 -11.92
N ARG A 219 -1.11 -0.68 -13.18
CA ARG A 219 -1.18 0.30 -14.29
C ARG A 219 -2.24 1.37 -14.05
N ARG A 220 -3.32 1.04 -13.34
CA ARG A 220 -4.40 1.95 -12.95
C ARG A 220 -4.61 1.87 -11.45
N GLN A 221 -4.33 2.97 -10.75
CA GLN A 221 -4.55 3.11 -9.30
C GLN A 221 -5.75 4.01 -8.98
N VAL A 222 -6.26 4.71 -9.99
CA VAL A 222 -7.47 5.52 -9.94
C VAL A 222 -8.41 4.98 -11.00
N TRP A 223 -9.62 4.63 -10.60
CA TRP A 223 -10.69 4.24 -11.52
C TRP A 223 -12.06 4.48 -10.89
N THR A 224 -13.07 4.48 -11.73
CA THR A 224 -14.47 4.62 -11.34
C THR A 224 -15.15 3.25 -11.38
N ILE A 225 -15.94 2.96 -10.35
CA ILE A 225 -16.80 1.79 -10.23
C ILE A 225 -18.23 2.24 -10.44
N GLU A 226 -18.92 1.63 -11.39
CA GLU A 226 -20.36 1.75 -11.53
C GLU A 226 -21.02 0.80 -10.52
N THR A 227 -21.83 1.35 -9.61
CA THR A 227 -22.45 0.58 -8.53
C THR A 227 -23.88 0.21 -8.86
N ALA A 228 -24.36 -0.91 -8.32
CA ALA A 228 -25.68 -1.45 -8.65
C ALA A 228 -26.83 -0.58 -8.11
N TYR A 229 -26.70 -0.09 -6.87
CA TYR A 229 -27.76 0.68 -6.20
C TYR A 229 -27.41 2.16 -6.00
N GLY A 230 -26.20 2.59 -6.37
CA GLY A 230 -25.68 3.93 -6.18
C GLY A 230 -25.22 4.59 -7.47
N GLY A 231 -24.87 5.88 -7.37
CA GLY A 231 -24.14 6.56 -8.44
C GLY A 231 -22.70 6.03 -8.60
N PRO A 232 -21.97 6.48 -9.63
CA PRO A 232 -20.56 6.13 -9.81
C PRO A 232 -19.71 6.55 -8.60
N ILE A 233 -18.72 5.71 -8.25
CA ILE A 233 -17.80 5.91 -7.13
C ILE A 233 -16.37 5.83 -7.66
N ASP A 234 -15.52 6.77 -7.26
CA ASP A 234 -14.10 6.74 -7.55
C ASP A 234 -13.33 6.06 -6.42
N VAL A 235 -12.45 5.15 -6.81
CA VAL A 235 -11.53 4.46 -5.89
C VAL A 235 -10.10 4.84 -6.25
N ILE A 236 -9.36 5.28 -5.24
CA ILE A 236 -7.96 5.64 -5.33
C ILE A 236 -7.18 4.74 -4.38
N LEU A 237 -6.35 3.88 -4.97
CA LEU A 237 -5.44 3.01 -4.22
C LEU A 237 -4.03 3.60 -4.20
N GLY A 238 -3.64 4.21 -3.08
CA GLY A 238 -2.26 4.62 -2.88
C GLY A 238 -1.35 3.39 -2.65
N VAL A 239 -0.20 3.35 -3.32
CA VAL A 239 0.82 2.27 -3.13
C VAL A 239 1.21 2.16 -1.65
N ASN A 240 1.13 3.25 -0.91
CA ASN A 240 1.44 3.32 0.51
C ASN A 240 0.39 2.68 1.46
N GLY A 241 -0.65 2.04 0.90
CA GLY A 241 -1.74 1.44 1.67
C GLY A 241 -2.79 2.44 2.15
N TYR A 242 -2.67 3.71 1.78
CA TYR A 242 -3.71 4.71 2.01
C TYR A 242 -4.67 4.72 0.83
N ILE A 243 -5.94 4.53 1.13
CA ILE A 243 -7.00 4.35 0.15
C ILE A 243 -8.04 5.43 0.36
N TRP A 244 -8.55 5.96 -0.74
CA TRP A 244 -9.64 6.93 -0.74
C TRP A 244 -10.76 6.46 -1.64
N ILE A 245 -11.98 6.47 -1.12
CA ILE A 245 -13.19 6.08 -1.84
C ILE A 245 -14.15 7.25 -1.79
N SER A 246 -14.46 7.85 -2.94
CA SER A 246 -15.31 9.04 -3.02
C SER A 246 -16.44 8.87 -4.01
N LYS A 247 -17.52 9.63 -3.80
CA LYS A 247 -18.52 9.83 -4.84
C LYS A 247 -17.83 10.37 -6.09
N HIS A 248 -18.13 9.79 -7.25
CA HIS A 248 -17.62 10.30 -8.51
C HIS A 248 -18.12 11.72 -8.75
N VAL A 249 -17.19 12.63 -8.95
CA VAL A 249 -17.46 13.99 -9.40
C VAL A 249 -17.08 14.00 -10.86
N ARG A 250 -18.06 14.18 -11.74
CA ARG A 250 -17.81 14.20 -13.19
C ARG A 250 -16.77 15.27 -13.50
N ASP A 251 -15.65 14.85 -14.08
CA ASP A 251 -14.68 15.77 -14.63
C ASP A 251 -15.32 16.47 -15.85
N PRO A 252 -15.40 17.81 -15.88
CA PRO A 252 -15.97 18.51 -17.03
C PRO A 252 -15.16 18.33 -18.32
N SER A 253 -13.99 17.68 -18.27
CA SER A 253 -13.18 17.32 -19.44
C SER A 253 -13.59 16.01 -20.12
N GLU A 254 -14.42 15.15 -19.51
CA GLU A 254 -14.84 13.88 -20.13
C GLU A 254 -16.08 14.03 -21.04
N GLU A 255 -16.77 15.17 -21.03
CA GLU A 255 -17.92 15.45 -21.91
C GLU A 255 -17.54 15.72 -23.38
N ASP A 256 -16.25 15.91 -23.71
CA ASP A 256 -15.80 16.16 -25.09
C ASP A 256 -15.89 14.93 -26.02
N SER A 257 -16.28 13.77 -25.50
CA SER A 257 -16.48 12.55 -26.30
C SER A 257 -17.88 12.44 -26.89
N SER A 258 -18.86 13.21 -26.40
CA SER A 258 -20.26 13.15 -26.82
C SER A 258 -20.83 14.52 -27.19
N GLY A 259 -20.26 15.13 -28.23
CA GLY A 259 -21.04 15.83 -29.27
C GLY A 259 -21.83 17.10 -28.93
N SER A 260 -21.73 17.70 -27.73
CA SER A 260 -22.35 19.01 -27.47
C SER A 260 -21.28 20.09 -27.27
N LYS A 261 -20.94 20.78 -28.36
CA LYS A 261 -20.03 21.93 -28.37
C LYS A 261 -20.65 23.12 -27.62
N SER A 262 -20.57 23.14 -26.29
CA SER A 262 -20.57 24.40 -25.55
C SER A 262 -19.12 24.84 -25.40
N LYS A 263 -18.72 25.84 -26.18
CA LYS A 263 -17.38 26.42 -26.22
C LYS A 263 -17.15 27.24 -24.94
N VAL A 264 -17.08 26.59 -23.78
CA VAL A 264 -16.54 27.21 -22.57
C VAL A 264 -15.04 27.33 -22.78
N SER A 265 -14.53 28.56 -22.82
CA SER A 265 -13.10 28.83 -22.97
C SER A 265 -12.29 28.02 -21.96
N PHE A 266 -11.36 27.20 -22.44
CA PHE A 266 -10.45 26.35 -21.64
C PHE A 266 -9.88 27.07 -20.39
N THR A 267 -9.55 28.36 -20.51
CA THR A 267 -9.01 29.18 -19.43
C THR A 267 -10.00 29.41 -18.26
N ARG A 268 -11.30 29.58 -18.54
CA ARG A 268 -12.32 29.78 -17.47
C ARG A 268 -12.69 28.48 -16.77
N LEU A 269 -12.60 27.35 -17.48
CA LEU A 269 -12.87 26.04 -16.91
C LEU A 269 -11.76 25.63 -15.93
N GLU A 270 -10.50 25.86 -16.30
CA GLU A 270 -9.34 25.65 -15.41
C GLU A 270 -9.39 26.52 -14.15
N ASP A 271 -9.85 27.77 -14.26
CA ASP A 271 -10.03 28.69 -13.11
C ASP A 271 -11.11 28.21 -12.13
N MET A 272 -12.25 27.70 -12.64
CA MET A 272 -13.32 27.15 -11.81
C MET A 272 -12.91 25.83 -11.15
N VAL A 273 -12.28 24.93 -11.91
CA VAL A 273 -11.78 23.65 -11.40
C VAL A 273 -10.73 23.90 -10.33
N SER A 274 -9.78 24.80 -10.57
CA SER A 274 -8.69 25.07 -9.63
C SER A 274 -9.12 25.77 -8.33
N THR A 275 -10.23 26.52 -8.34
CA THR A 275 -10.85 27.02 -7.10
C THR A 275 -11.54 25.91 -6.32
N SER A 276 -12.19 24.97 -7.02
CA SER A 276 -12.81 23.80 -6.40
C SER A 276 -11.81 22.76 -5.87
N MET A 277 -10.60 22.70 -6.45
CA MET A 277 -9.54 21.75 -6.07
C MET A 277 -9.03 21.94 -4.64
N TYR A 278 -9.14 23.14 -4.07
CA TYR A 278 -8.68 23.47 -2.72
C TYR A 278 -9.82 23.71 -1.73
N SER A 279 -11.06 23.54 -2.15
CA SER A 279 -12.22 23.65 -1.27
C SER A 279 -12.29 22.49 -0.29
N SER A 280 -12.52 22.80 0.99
CA SER A 280 -12.77 21.79 2.04
C SER A 280 -14.25 21.37 2.13
N GLN A 281 -15.15 22.02 1.37
CA GLN A 281 -16.58 21.77 1.47
C GLN A 281 -16.98 20.53 0.67
N ASN A 282 -17.69 19.62 1.33
CA ASN A 282 -18.21 18.40 0.71
C ASN A 282 -19.59 18.65 0.10
N ASP A 283 -19.86 17.98 -1.02
CA ASP A 283 -21.17 17.97 -1.67
C ASP A 283 -22.14 17.06 -0.90
N ASN A 284 -23.43 17.22 -1.16
CA ASN A 284 -24.43 16.30 -0.61
C ASN A 284 -24.29 14.91 -1.27
N ILE A 285 -24.04 13.90 -0.44
CA ILE A 285 -23.91 12.49 -0.85
C ILE A 285 -25.17 11.72 -0.40
N PRO A 286 -25.96 11.17 -1.34
CA PRO A 286 -27.12 10.34 -1.04
C PRO A 286 -26.79 9.12 -0.18
N LEU A 287 -27.75 8.64 0.61
CA LEU A 287 -27.57 7.48 1.48
C LEU A 287 -27.20 6.21 0.70
N ALA A 288 -27.78 6.00 -0.49
CA ALA A 288 -27.43 4.87 -1.35
C ALA A 288 -25.94 4.87 -1.71
N THR A 289 -25.40 5.99 -2.19
CA THR A 289 -23.97 6.13 -2.48
C THR A 289 -23.09 5.93 -1.24
N ARG A 290 -23.50 6.41 -0.06
CA ARG A 290 -22.73 6.19 1.18
C ARG A 290 -22.65 4.71 1.57
N LYS A 291 -23.75 3.96 1.38
CA LYS A 291 -23.78 2.52 1.62
C LYS A 291 -22.81 1.79 0.70
N GLU A 292 -22.82 2.11 -0.59
CA GLU A 292 -21.89 1.54 -1.56
C GLU A 292 -20.42 1.87 -1.25
N ILE A 293 -20.11 3.12 -0.87
CA ILE A 293 -18.76 3.50 -0.40
C ILE A 293 -18.32 2.61 0.77
N THR A 294 -19.24 2.34 1.71
CA THR A 294 -18.97 1.52 2.89
C THR A 294 -18.81 0.04 2.51
N ARG A 295 -19.60 -0.47 1.56
CA ARG A 295 -19.48 -1.85 1.04
C ARG A 295 -18.12 -2.07 0.38
N ILE A 296 -17.69 -1.17 -0.50
CA ILE A 296 -16.36 -1.22 -1.15
C ILE A 296 -15.25 -1.16 -0.09
N ALA A 297 -15.37 -0.28 0.91
CA ALA A 297 -14.40 -0.20 2.00
C ALA A 297 -14.34 -1.51 2.82
N GLY A 298 -15.49 -2.16 3.05
CA GLY A 298 -15.59 -3.47 3.68
C GLY A 298 -14.90 -4.56 2.87
N CYS A 299 -15.14 -4.62 1.56
CA CYS A 299 -14.51 -5.56 0.64
C CYS A 299 -12.98 -5.45 0.71
N ILE A 300 -12.44 -4.22 0.67
CA ILE A 300 -11.00 -3.99 0.75
C ILE A 300 -10.42 -4.46 2.09
N ARG A 301 -11.12 -4.21 3.20
CA ARG A 301 -10.68 -4.71 4.52
C ARG A 301 -10.60 -6.23 4.56
N VAL A 302 -11.63 -6.90 4.05
CA VAL A 302 -11.68 -8.36 3.97
C VAL A 302 -10.56 -8.93 3.12
N LEU A 303 -10.26 -8.32 1.97
CA LEU A 303 -9.15 -8.74 1.11
C LEU A 303 -7.80 -8.66 1.84
N VAL A 304 -7.59 -7.59 2.61
CA VAL A 304 -6.35 -7.38 3.37
C VAL A 304 -6.24 -8.35 4.54
N GLU A 305 -7.31 -8.57 5.29
CA GLU A 305 -7.35 -9.55 6.39
C GLU A 305 -7.14 -10.98 5.87
N GLY A 306 -7.63 -11.27 4.66
CA GLY A 306 -7.38 -12.51 3.94
C GLY A 306 -5.98 -12.67 3.35
N GLY A 307 -5.12 -11.65 3.47
CA GLY A 307 -3.77 -11.66 2.89
C GLY A 307 -3.76 -11.70 1.37
N VAL A 308 -4.85 -11.27 0.73
CA VAL A 308 -4.97 -11.19 -0.73
C VAL A 308 -4.41 -9.83 -1.19
N LYS A 309 -3.76 -9.82 -2.37
CA LYS A 309 -3.34 -8.58 -3.00
C LYS A 309 -4.55 -7.69 -3.30
N VAL A 310 -4.39 -6.38 -3.11
CA VAL A 310 -5.41 -5.38 -3.44
C VAL A 310 -5.01 -4.71 -4.75
N ASP A 311 -5.73 -5.04 -5.82
CA ASP A 311 -5.65 -4.46 -7.15
C ASP A 311 -7.07 -4.17 -7.69
N GLN A 312 -7.18 -3.51 -8.85
CA GLN A 312 -8.48 -3.19 -9.43
C GLN A 312 -9.35 -4.44 -9.62
N GLU A 313 -8.78 -5.53 -10.11
CA GLU A 313 -9.51 -6.76 -10.44
C GLU A 313 -10.04 -7.46 -9.19
N THR A 314 -9.23 -7.57 -8.14
CA THR A 314 -9.64 -8.17 -6.86
C THR A 314 -10.70 -7.36 -6.15
N VAL A 315 -10.62 -6.02 -6.21
CA VAL A 315 -11.66 -5.15 -5.63
C VAL A 315 -12.98 -5.27 -6.40
N MET A 316 -12.95 -5.29 -7.74
CA MET A 316 -14.16 -5.49 -8.55
C MET A 316 -14.80 -6.86 -8.30
N LYS A 317 -14.00 -7.93 -8.27
CA LYS A 317 -14.48 -9.28 -7.95
C LYS A 317 -15.08 -9.38 -6.53
N ALA A 318 -14.43 -8.76 -5.55
CA ALA A 318 -14.95 -8.72 -4.19
C ALA A 318 -16.26 -7.94 -4.10
N TYR A 319 -16.41 -6.87 -4.88
CA TYR A 319 -17.65 -6.11 -4.96
C TYR A 319 -18.79 -6.95 -5.58
N GLU A 320 -18.57 -7.59 -6.73
CA GLU A 320 -19.55 -8.49 -7.35
C GLU A 320 -19.95 -9.64 -6.43
N ALA A 321 -18.98 -10.26 -5.75
CA ALA A 321 -19.25 -11.32 -4.79
C ALA A 321 -20.01 -10.81 -3.56
N SER A 322 -19.78 -9.57 -3.13
CA SER A 322 -20.54 -8.97 -2.02
C SER A 322 -22.00 -8.67 -2.41
N LEU A 323 -22.27 -8.35 -3.68
CA LEU A 323 -23.63 -8.20 -4.19
C LEU A 323 -24.37 -9.54 -4.21
N ALA A 324 -23.73 -10.59 -4.72
CA ALA A 324 -24.33 -11.93 -4.75
C ALA A 324 -24.69 -12.45 -3.34
N LEU A 325 -23.86 -12.17 -2.33
CA LEU A 325 -24.15 -12.53 -0.94
C LEU A 325 -25.32 -11.73 -0.35
N ASP A 326 -25.48 -10.47 -0.74
CA ASP A 326 -26.63 -9.67 -0.31
C ASP A 326 -27.93 -10.19 -0.97
N ASP A 327 -27.88 -10.58 -2.25
CA ASP A 327 -29.03 -11.17 -2.97
C ASP A 327 -29.45 -12.53 -2.36
N GLU A 328 -28.50 -13.42 -2.06
CA GLU A 328 -28.78 -14.72 -1.39
C GLU A 328 -29.45 -14.54 -0.01
N GLU A 329 -29.07 -13.51 0.74
CA GLU A 329 -29.70 -13.22 2.02
C GLU A 329 -31.11 -12.62 1.87
N GLU A 330 -31.36 -11.85 0.82
CA GLU A 330 -32.70 -11.34 0.52
C GLU A 330 -33.66 -12.47 0.17
N ASP A 331 -33.23 -13.44 -0.64
CA ASP A 331 -34.03 -14.62 -0.97
C ASP A 331 -34.34 -15.46 0.29
N SER A 332 -33.36 -15.63 1.19
CA SER A 332 -33.55 -16.40 2.43
C SER A 332 -34.48 -15.74 3.46
N ASP A 333 -34.53 -14.40 3.50
CA ASP A 333 -35.45 -13.66 4.38
C ASP A 333 -36.89 -13.70 3.85
N ILE A 334 -37.07 -13.82 2.53
CA ILE A 334 -38.40 -13.92 1.89
C ILE A 334 -39.02 -15.30 2.15
N GLU A 335 -38.21 -16.36 2.26
CA GLU A 335 -38.69 -17.72 2.57
C GLU A 335 -39.02 -17.94 4.06
N GLY A 336 -38.62 -17.01 4.96
CA GLY A 336 -38.71 -17.17 6.42
C GLY A 336 -39.66 -16.22 7.16
N ASP A 337 -40.63 -15.58 6.48
CA ASP A 337 -41.51 -14.57 7.10
C ASP A 337 -42.56 -15.15 8.08
N ASP A 338 -42.12 -15.48 9.30
CA ASP A 338 -42.97 -15.71 10.48
C ASP A 338 -43.15 -14.42 11.33
N GLY A 339 -43.26 -13.25 10.69
CA GLY A 339 -43.88 -12.06 11.32
C GLY A 339 -43.11 -11.35 12.45
N GLN A 340 -41.80 -11.55 12.61
CA GLN A 340 -40.96 -10.77 13.55
C GLN A 340 -39.68 -10.25 12.89
N GLY A 341 -39.78 -9.25 12.01
CA GLY A 341 -38.65 -8.81 11.17
C GLY A 341 -38.13 -7.37 11.34
N SER A 342 -38.58 -6.60 12.33
CA SER A 342 -38.22 -5.17 12.44
C SER A 342 -36.79 -4.92 12.96
N THR A 343 -36.15 -5.89 13.61
CA THR A 343 -34.87 -5.70 14.34
C THR A 343 -33.66 -6.30 13.64
N ARG A 344 -33.83 -6.99 12.49
CA ARG A 344 -32.74 -7.73 11.81
C ARG A 344 -31.99 -6.96 10.72
N LYS A 345 -32.33 -5.68 10.48
CA LYS A 345 -31.77 -4.88 9.36
C LYS A 345 -30.43 -4.19 9.67
N GLU A 346 -30.05 -4.08 10.94
CA GLU A 346 -28.78 -3.47 11.33
C GLU A 346 -27.65 -4.50 11.24
N GLY A 347 -26.62 -4.20 10.43
CA GLY A 347 -25.44 -5.07 10.27
C GLY A 347 -25.39 -5.90 8.98
N ARG A 348 -26.40 -5.85 8.11
CA ARG A 348 -26.44 -6.61 6.85
C ARG A 348 -25.20 -6.35 5.96
N TYR A 349 -24.78 -5.09 5.90
CA TYR A 349 -23.61 -4.63 5.14
C TYR A 349 -22.24 -4.96 5.79
N TYR A 350 -22.24 -5.60 6.97
CA TYR A 350 -21.00 -5.99 7.63
C TYR A 350 -20.46 -7.28 7.01
N LEU A 351 -19.35 -7.16 6.28
CA LEU A 351 -18.72 -8.27 5.56
C LEU A 351 -17.74 -9.09 6.42
N GLY A 352 -17.82 -9.04 7.75
CA GLY A 352 -16.92 -9.77 8.64
C GLY A 352 -17.30 -11.23 8.88
N GLY A 353 -16.39 -12.00 9.50
CA GLY A 353 -16.66 -13.38 9.93
C GLY A 353 -16.78 -14.37 8.77
N GLU A 354 -17.82 -15.22 8.79
CA GLU A 354 -18.02 -16.25 7.76
C GLU A 354 -18.22 -15.67 6.36
N LYS A 355 -18.87 -14.49 6.25
CA LYS A 355 -19.00 -13.76 4.98
C LYS A 355 -17.65 -13.36 4.41
N ALA A 356 -16.71 -12.94 5.26
CA ALA A 356 -15.34 -12.61 4.86
C ALA A 356 -14.63 -13.83 4.26
N SER A 357 -14.72 -14.98 4.93
CA SER A 357 -14.09 -16.21 4.47
C SER A 357 -14.68 -16.70 3.15
N ARG A 358 -16.00 -16.60 2.96
CA ARG A 358 -16.66 -16.92 1.68
C ARG A 358 -16.22 -15.97 0.57
N LEU A 359 -16.16 -14.67 0.83
CA LEU A 359 -15.65 -13.68 -0.12
C LEU A 359 -14.20 -13.95 -0.53
N ILE A 360 -13.34 -14.26 0.43
CA ILE A 360 -11.93 -14.57 0.14
C ILE A 360 -11.85 -15.85 -0.70
N ALA A 361 -12.65 -16.87 -0.37
CA ALA A 361 -12.68 -18.12 -1.13
C ALA A 361 -13.17 -17.90 -2.56
N THR A 362 -14.20 -17.07 -2.81
CA THR A 362 -14.69 -16.77 -4.16
C THR A 362 -13.69 -15.95 -4.96
N VAL A 363 -12.97 -15.02 -4.34
CA VAL A 363 -11.92 -14.23 -5.00
C VAL A 363 -10.72 -15.11 -5.36
N LEU A 364 -10.38 -16.11 -4.54
CA LEU A 364 -9.24 -17.01 -4.77
C LEU A 364 -9.57 -18.22 -5.67
N SER A 365 -10.83 -18.68 -5.75
CA SER A 365 -11.20 -19.95 -6.38
C SER A 365 -11.14 -20.00 -7.91
N ARG A 366 -10.81 -18.91 -8.60
CA ARG A 366 -10.70 -18.86 -10.07
C ARG A 366 -9.28 -18.65 -10.61
N GLY A 367 -8.30 -19.24 -9.94
CA GLY A 367 -6.97 -19.47 -10.49
C GLY A 367 -6.78 -20.93 -10.94
N SER A 368 -7.55 -21.38 -11.92
CA SER A 368 -7.30 -22.63 -12.66
C SER A 368 -7.52 -22.42 -14.14
#